data_AF-A0A4V1TXH9-F1
#
_entry.id   AF-A0A4V1TXH9-F1
#
_cell.length_a   1.000
_cell.length_b   1.000
_cell.length_c   1.000
_cell.angle_alpha   90.00
_cell.angle_beta   90.00
_cell.angle_gamma   90.00
#
_symmetry.space_group_name_H-M   'P 1'
#
loop_
_entity.id
_entity.type
_entity.pdbx_description
1 polymer ?
#
loop_
_entity_poly.entity_id
_entity_poly.type
_entity_poly.pdbx_seq_one_letter_code
_entity_poly.pdbx_strand_id
1 'polypeptide(L)'
;MGSFRQLLLVAFMLIAALLGGIALRAVIILDRLMAQSGQETARALELNGAAQALAARTAAMERAARQSLVLSDSVLRRRFEEESRAARAALQQMAAGGLGGGDAALWRLQADTITGLLDGPSVTALERERTVAGEFRELDGINGRLTAQIQALIEDRN
;
A
#
# COMPACT_ATOMS: atom_id res chain seq x y z
N MET A 1 -0.61 -3.02 73.77
CA MET A 1 -0.85 -4.03 72.70
C MET A 1 -1.47 -3.46 71.40
N GLY A 2 -1.48 -2.13 71.17
CA GLY A 2 -2.05 -1.55 69.93
C GLY A 2 -1.06 -1.40 68.76
N SER A 3 0.23 -1.17 69.03
CA SER A 3 1.19 -0.70 68.03
C SER A 3 1.61 -1.72 66.97
N PHE A 4 1.74 -3.01 67.31
CA PHE A 4 2.23 -4.04 66.36
C PHE A 4 1.20 -4.36 65.26
N ARG A 5 -0.07 -4.52 65.65
CA ARG A 5 -1.17 -4.78 64.72
C ARG A 5 -1.42 -3.59 63.77
N GLN A 6 -1.26 -2.37 64.26
CA GLN A 6 -1.38 -1.15 63.44
C GLN A 6 -0.26 -1.05 62.40
N LEU A 7 0.98 -1.37 62.79
CA LEU A 7 2.13 -1.37 61.89
C LEU A 7 2.00 -2.44 60.80
N LEU A 8 1.47 -3.61 61.15
CA LEU A 8 1.18 -4.70 60.20
C LEU A 8 0.09 -4.30 59.18
N LEU A 9 -0.99 -3.64 59.63
CA LEU A 9 -2.06 -3.16 58.73
C LEU A 9 -1.56 -2.08 57.77
N VAL A 10 -0.72 -1.15 58.24
CA VAL A 10 -0.11 -0.13 57.39
C VAL A 10 0.82 -0.77 56.35
N ALA A 11 1.66 -1.72 56.76
CA ALA A 11 2.53 -2.46 55.84
C ALA A 11 1.73 -3.25 54.79
N PHE A 12 0.65 -3.92 55.21
CA PHE A 12 -0.25 -4.63 54.29
C PHE A 12 -0.91 -3.69 53.30
N MET A 13 -1.39 -2.52 53.74
CA MET A 13 -2.03 -1.54 52.88
C MET A 13 -1.04 -0.92 51.87
N LEU A 14 0.21 -0.72 52.27
CA LEU A 14 1.30 -0.30 51.37
C LEU A 14 1.58 -1.35 50.30
N ILE A 15 1.67 -2.63 50.68
CA ILE A 15 1.89 -3.73 49.72
C ILE A 15 0.70 -3.85 48.77
N ALA A 16 -0.53 -3.79 49.27
CA ALA A 16 -1.73 -3.84 48.45
C ALA A 16 -1.82 -2.65 47.47
N ALA A 17 -1.44 -1.44 47.91
CA ALA A 17 -1.39 -0.26 47.06
C ALA A 17 -0.31 -0.38 45.98
N LEU A 18 0.87 -0.90 46.32
CA LEU A 18 1.95 -1.16 45.36
C LEU A 18 1.54 -2.23 44.33
N LEU A 19 0.91 -3.32 44.77
CA LEU A 19 0.40 -4.37 43.87
C LEU A 19 -0.69 -3.85 42.95
N GLY A 20 -1.64 -3.07 43.49
CA GLY A 20 -2.71 -2.44 42.70
C GLY A 20 -2.17 -1.46 41.66
N GLY A 21 -1.17 -0.67 42.01
CA GLY A 21 -0.50 0.25 41.07
C GLY A 21 0.22 -0.49 39.92
N ILE A 22 0.86 -1.63 40.21
CA ILE A 22 1.53 -2.45 39.18
C ILE A 22 0.50 -3.10 38.24
N ALA A 23 -0.62 -3.61 38.78
CA ALA A 23 -1.68 -4.22 37.98
C ALA A 23 -2.34 -3.22 37.02
N LEU A 24 -2.66 -2.01 37.48
CA LEU A 24 -3.18 -0.95 36.61
C LEU A 24 -2.18 -0.54 35.53
N ARG A 25 -0.89 -0.46 35.88
CA ARG A 25 0.17 -0.13 34.92
C ARG A 25 0.32 -1.20 33.83
N ALA A 26 0.16 -2.47 34.18
CA ALA A 26 0.20 -3.58 33.22
C ALA A 26 -0.96 -3.54 32.22
N VAL A 27 -2.18 -3.21 32.67
CA VAL A 27 -3.35 -3.06 31.80
C VAL A 27 -3.15 -1.90 30.81
N ILE A 28 -2.66 -0.75 31.27
CA ILE A 28 -2.40 0.42 30.40
C ILE A 28 -1.32 0.10 29.35
N ILE A 29 -0.29 -0.67 29.72
CA ILE A 29 0.75 -1.10 28.77
C ILE A 29 0.14 -2.04 27.72
N LEU A 30 -0.72 -2.98 28.13
CA LEU A 30 -1.35 -3.93 27.24
C LEU A 30 -2.34 -3.25 26.27
N ASP A 31 -3.13 -2.28 26.74
CA ASP A 31 -4.02 -1.48 25.90
C ASP A 31 -3.25 -0.69 24.83
N ARG A 32 -2.09 -0.14 25.19
CA ARG A 32 -1.23 0.57 24.24
C ARG A 32 -0.62 -0.37 23.20
N LEU A 33 -0.19 -1.57 23.62
CA LEU A 33 0.31 -2.61 22.70
C LEU A 33 -0.80 -3.09 21.75
N MET A 34 -2.00 -3.33 22.24
CA MET A 34 -3.14 -3.74 21.42
C MET A 34 -3.58 -2.65 20.44
N ALA A 35 -3.62 -1.38 20.89
CA ALA A 35 -3.95 -0.25 20.02
C ALA A 35 -2.88 -0.01 18.93
N GLN A 36 -1.60 -0.12 19.27
CA GLN A 36 -0.50 -0.03 18.31
C GLN A 36 -0.53 -1.20 17.32
N SER A 37 -0.67 -2.43 17.80
CA SER A 37 -0.76 -3.64 16.95
C SER A 37 -1.97 -3.58 16.00
N GLY A 38 -3.13 -3.12 16.46
CA GLY A 38 -4.32 -2.97 15.64
C GLY A 38 -4.16 -1.92 14.53
N GLN A 39 -3.54 -0.78 14.83
CA GLN A 39 -3.28 0.28 13.84
C GLN A 39 -2.25 -0.12 12.79
N GLU A 40 -1.16 -0.80 13.18
CA GLU A 40 -0.16 -1.31 12.24
C GLU A 40 -0.74 -2.40 11.32
N THR A 41 -1.57 -3.30 11.87
CA THR A 41 -2.26 -4.33 11.07
C THR A 41 -3.22 -3.72 10.04
N ALA A 42 -4.00 -2.70 10.43
CA ALA A 42 -4.92 -2.03 9.52
C ALA A 42 -4.19 -1.31 8.37
N ARG A 43 -3.05 -0.67 8.66
CA ARG A 43 -2.23 0.00 7.64
C ARG A 43 -1.56 -0.98 6.69
N ALA A 44 -1.03 -2.09 7.21
CA ALA A 44 -0.47 -3.14 6.38
C ALA A 44 -1.50 -3.72 5.41
N LEU A 45 -2.76 -3.84 5.84
CA LEU A 45 -3.87 -4.27 4.99
C LEU A 45 -4.22 -3.23 3.90
N GLU A 46 -4.27 -1.94 4.24
CA GLU A 46 -4.49 -0.86 3.27
C GLU A 46 -3.39 -0.81 2.19
N LEU A 47 -2.12 -0.90 2.60
CA LEU A 47 -0.98 -0.90 1.68
C LEU A 47 -0.99 -2.10 0.73
N ASN A 48 -1.31 -3.29 1.25
CA ASN A 48 -1.48 -4.48 0.42
C ASN A 48 -2.67 -4.35 -0.55
N GLY A 49 -3.78 -3.79 -0.09
CA GLY A 49 -4.94 -3.51 -0.93
C GLY A 49 -4.61 -2.53 -2.07
N ALA A 50 -3.82 -1.50 -1.79
CA ALA A 50 -3.36 -0.54 -2.80
C ALA A 50 -2.44 -1.20 -3.84
N ALA A 51 -1.52 -2.06 -3.42
CA ALA A 51 -0.65 -2.82 -4.32
C ALA A 51 -1.45 -3.78 -5.23
N GLN A 52 -2.42 -4.50 -4.67
CA GLN A 52 -3.32 -5.37 -5.44
C GLN A 52 -4.18 -4.58 -6.43
N ALA A 53 -4.71 -3.42 -6.01
CA ALA A 53 -5.45 -2.53 -6.89
C ALA A 53 -4.58 -2.02 -8.05
N LEU A 54 -3.33 -1.66 -7.78
CA LEU A 54 -2.38 -1.23 -8.81
C LEU A 54 -2.13 -2.33 -9.86
N ALA A 55 -1.93 -3.58 -9.42
CA ALA A 55 -1.74 -4.72 -10.32
C ALA A 55 -2.99 -4.99 -11.17
N ALA A 56 -4.18 -5.00 -10.54
CA ALA A 56 -5.44 -5.21 -11.24
C ALA A 56 -5.71 -4.12 -12.30
N ARG A 57 -5.42 -2.86 -11.97
CA ARG A 57 -5.57 -1.72 -12.89
C ARG A 57 -4.57 -1.76 -14.03
N THR A 58 -3.32 -2.16 -13.76
CA THR A 58 -2.31 -2.37 -14.80
C THR A 58 -2.76 -3.41 -15.83
N ALA A 59 -3.29 -4.55 -15.37
CA ALA A 59 -3.81 -5.58 -16.26
C ALA A 59 -5.06 -5.10 -17.06
N ALA A 60 -5.91 -4.26 -16.44
CA ALA A 60 -7.04 -3.65 -17.14
C ALA A 60 -6.58 -2.64 -18.21
N MET A 61 -5.58 -1.81 -17.90
CA MET A 61 -4.94 -0.91 -18.85
C MET A 61 -4.37 -1.68 -20.05
N GLU A 62 -3.68 -2.79 -19.82
CA GLU A 62 -3.12 -3.60 -20.89
C GLU A 62 -4.20 -4.14 -21.85
N ARG A 63 -5.28 -4.69 -21.29
CA ARG A 63 -6.41 -5.18 -22.10
C ARG A 63 -7.03 -4.05 -22.92
N ALA A 64 -7.28 -2.89 -22.31
CA ALA A 64 -7.86 -1.74 -23.00
C ALA A 64 -6.94 -1.19 -24.11
N ALA A 65 -5.64 -1.12 -23.83
CA ALA A 65 -4.62 -0.69 -24.78
C ALA A 65 -4.58 -1.59 -26.02
N ARG A 66 -4.45 -2.91 -25.84
CA ARG A 66 -4.44 -3.87 -26.96
C ARG A 66 -5.73 -3.80 -27.77
N GLN A 67 -6.88 -3.76 -27.12
CA GLN A 67 -8.17 -3.66 -27.80
C GLN A 67 -8.31 -2.33 -28.57
N SER A 68 -7.82 -1.22 -28.03
CA SER A 68 -7.88 0.08 -28.70
C SER A 68 -7.02 0.14 -29.97
N LEU A 69 -5.87 -0.54 -30.00
CA LEU A 69 -5.01 -0.61 -31.18
C LEU A 69 -5.61 -1.47 -32.29
N VAL A 70 -6.30 -2.56 -31.92
CA VAL A 70 -6.99 -3.45 -32.88
C VAL A 70 -8.24 -2.78 -33.45
N LEU A 71 -9.04 -2.12 -32.61
CA LEU A 71 -10.35 -1.57 -32.99
C LEU A 71 -10.32 -0.08 -33.38
N SER A 72 -9.19 0.62 -33.17
CA SER A 72 -9.07 2.07 -33.37
C SER A 72 -10.18 2.89 -32.69
N ASP A 73 -10.69 2.40 -31.54
CA ASP A 73 -11.86 2.96 -30.87
C ASP A 73 -11.48 3.97 -29.77
N SER A 74 -12.03 5.19 -29.90
CA SER A 74 -11.92 6.28 -28.93
C SER A 74 -12.48 5.95 -27.53
N VAL A 75 -13.48 5.05 -27.43
CA VAL A 75 -14.07 4.63 -26.15
C VAL A 75 -13.07 3.79 -25.36
N LEU A 76 -12.34 2.90 -26.02
CA LEU A 76 -11.31 2.07 -25.39
C LEU A 76 -10.11 2.90 -24.93
N ARG A 77 -9.75 3.95 -25.69
CA ARG A 77 -8.75 4.93 -25.25
C ARG A 77 -9.16 5.64 -23.97
N ARG A 78 -10.42 6.10 -23.89
CA ARG A 78 -10.94 6.74 -22.68
C ARG A 78 -10.91 5.80 -21.46
N ARG A 79 -11.27 4.53 -21.64
CA ARG A 79 -11.15 3.51 -20.58
C ARG A 79 -9.71 3.31 -20.12
N PHE A 80 -8.75 3.27 -21.04
CA PHE A 80 -7.33 3.19 -20.68
C PHE A 80 -6.91 4.40 -19.82
N GLU A 81 -7.30 5.62 -20.21
CA GLU A 81 -6.99 6.83 -19.43
C GLU A 81 -7.62 6.82 -18.02
N GLU A 82 -8.86 6.32 -17.90
CA GLU A 82 -9.56 6.19 -16.62
C GLU A 82 -8.83 5.23 -15.68
N GLU A 83 -8.44 4.05 -16.17
CA GLU A 83 -7.68 3.09 -15.38
C GLU A 83 -6.27 3.60 -15.04
N SER A 84 -5.64 4.29 -15.98
CA SER A 84 -4.34 4.94 -15.80
C SER A 84 -4.40 6.03 -14.72
N ARG A 85 -5.47 6.83 -14.67
CA ARG A 85 -5.70 7.81 -13.59
C ARG A 85 -5.90 7.12 -12.24
N ALA A 86 -6.69 6.05 -12.20
CA ALA A 86 -6.97 5.35 -10.97
C ALA A 86 -5.73 4.59 -10.41
N ALA A 87 -4.88 4.06 -11.30
CA ALA A 87 -3.60 3.47 -10.93
C ALA A 87 -2.62 4.52 -10.36
N ARG A 88 -2.55 5.72 -10.97
CA ARG A 88 -1.78 6.85 -10.41
C ARG A 88 -2.27 7.26 -9.02
N ALA A 89 -3.58 7.22 -8.77
CA ALA A 89 -4.13 7.52 -7.44
C ALA A 89 -3.74 6.47 -6.39
N ALA A 90 -3.76 5.18 -6.75
CA ALA A 90 -3.25 4.12 -5.87
C ALA A 90 -1.77 4.31 -5.53
N LEU A 91 -0.95 4.67 -6.53
CA LEU A 91 0.46 5.00 -6.32
C LEU A 91 0.68 6.19 -5.38
N GLN A 92 -0.16 7.22 -5.46
CA GLN A 92 -0.08 8.36 -4.55
C GLN A 92 -0.39 7.96 -3.10
N GLN A 93 -1.36 7.06 -2.90
CA GLN A 93 -1.67 6.52 -1.56
C GLN A 93 -0.49 5.70 -1.02
N MET A 94 0.10 4.86 -1.86
CA MET A 94 1.28 4.08 -1.50
C MET A 94 2.47 4.99 -1.15
N ALA A 95 2.73 6.05 -1.93
CA ALA A 95 3.77 7.03 -1.64
C ALA A 95 3.52 7.77 -0.31
N ALA A 96 2.27 8.12 0.00
CA ALA A 96 1.90 8.70 1.30
C ALA A 96 2.16 7.72 2.48
N GLY A 97 2.14 6.41 2.22
CA GLY A 97 2.48 5.37 3.18
C GLY A 97 3.98 5.17 3.47
N GLY A 98 4.86 5.89 2.75
CA GLY A 98 6.31 5.86 2.93
C GLY A 98 7.08 5.11 1.83
N LEU A 99 6.43 4.80 0.70
CA LEU A 99 7.10 4.19 -0.45
C LEU A 99 8.05 5.19 -1.13
N GLY A 100 9.25 4.73 -1.49
CA GLY A 100 10.27 5.55 -2.15
C GLY A 100 9.79 6.11 -3.49
N GLY A 101 10.04 7.41 -3.72
CA GLY A 101 9.51 8.12 -4.90
C GLY A 101 10.09 7.70 -6.27
N GLY A 102 11.18 6.94 -6.29
CA GLY A 102 11.89 6.53 -7.51
C GLY A 102 11.06 5.64 -8.42
N ASP A 103 10.62 4.48 -7.93
CA ASP A 103 9.83 3.54 -8.74
C ASP A 103 8.44 4.09 -9.08
N ALA A 104 7.84 4.91 -8.21
CA ALA A 104 6.58 5.59 -8.51
C ALA A 104 6.72 6.67 -9.61
N ALA A 105 7.87 7.32 -9.72
CA ALA A 105 8.17 8.22 -10.83
C ALA A 105 8.41 7.45 -12.14
N LEU A 106 9.17 6.36 -12.06
CA LEU A 106 9.43 5.48 -13.20
C LEU A 106 8.13 4.88 -13.76
N TRP A 107 7.24 4.41 -12.88
CA TRP A 107 5.92 3.91 -13.28
C TRP A 107 5.12 4.96 -14.05
N ARG A 108 5.10 6.21 -13.56
CA ARG A 108 4.37 7.31 -14.21
C ARG A 108 4.92 7.61 -15.60
N LEU A 109 6.25 7.68 -15.72
CA LEU A 109 6.92 7.87 -17.01
C LEU A 109 6.54 6.76 -17.99
N GLN A 110 6.56 5.50 -17.53
CA GLN A 110 6.20 4.34 -18.33
C GLN A 110 4.74 4.38 -18.81
N ALA A 111 3.81 4.75 -17.93
CA ALA A 111 2.40 4.92 -18.28
C ALA A 111 2.18 6.04 -19.31
N ASP A 112 2.96 7.12 -19.24
CA ASP A 112 2.90 8.22 -20.21
C ASP A 112 3.45 7.78 -21.58
N THR A 113 4.53 6.99 -21.61
CA THR A 113 5.05 6.35 -22.84
C THR A 113 3.98 5.49 -23.51
N ILE A 114 3.31 4.62 -22.76
CA ILE A 114 2.23 3.77 -23.28
C ILE A 114 1.11 4.65 -23.86
N THR A 115 0.73 5.73 -23.17
CA THR A 115 -0.30 6.65 -23.64
C THR A 115 0.06 7.23 -25.01
N GLY A 116 1.31 7.69 -25.19
CA GLY A 116 1.78 8.20 -26.48
C GLY A 116 1.77 7.17 -27.60
N LEU A 117 2.06 5.89 -27.30
CA LEU A 117 2.00 4.80 -28.28
C LEU A 117 0.56 4.48 -28.72
N LEU A 118 -0.45 4.81 -27.91
CA LEU A 118 -1.85 4.59 -28.28
C LEU A 118 -2.35 5.61 -29.30
N ASP A 119 -1.74 6.81 -29.37
CA ASP A 119 -2.23 7.94 -30.18
C ASP A 119 -1.81 7.96 -31.66
N GLY A 120 -1.05 6.96 -32.13
CA GLY A 120 -0.52 6.98 -33.50
C GLY A 120 -1.47 6.50 -34.63
N PRO A 121 -1.02 6.58 -35.90
CA PRO A 121 -1.78 6.14 -37.09
C PRO A 121 -2.12 4.65 -37.13
N SER A 122 -3.31 4.26 -37.59
CA SER A 122 -3.75 2.85 -37.63
C SER A 122 -2.86 1.93 -38.51
N VAL A 123 -2.13 2.46 -39.49
CA VAL A 123 -1.21 1.69 -40.33
C VAL A 123 -0.04 1.06 -39.54
N THR A 124 0.37 1.66 -38.43
CA THR A 124 1.44 1.10 -37.57
C THR A 124 0.87 0.42 -36.32
N ALA A 125 -0.43 0.11 -36.28
CA ALA A 125 -1.10 -0.43 -35.09
C ALA A 125 -0.48 -1.75 -34.60
N LEU A 126 -0.15 -2.67 -35.52
CA LEU A 126 0.45 -3.97 -35.17
C LEU A 126 1.86 -3.83 -34.59
N GLU A 127 2.67 -2.91 -35.12
CA GLU A 127 4.00 -2.62 -34.59
C GLU A 127 3.91 -1.99 -33.20
N ARG A 128 3.02 -1.00 -33.04
CA ARG A 128 2.79 -0.36 -31.74
C ARG A 128 2.20 -1.32 -30.72
N GLU A 129 1.36 -2.27 -31.11
CA GLU A 129 0.85 -3.31 -30.19
C GLU A 129 2.00 -4.10 -29.57
N ARG A 130 3.00 -4.49 -30.39
CA ARG A 130 4.20 -5.19 -29.89
C ARG A 130 5.03 -4.30 -28.96
N THR A 131 5.19 -3.03 -29.29
CA THR A 131 5.88 -2.06 -28.43
C THR A 131 5.14 -1.91 -27.11
N VAL A 132 3.82 -1.67 -27.14
CA VAL A 132 2.97 -1.55 -25.96
C VAL A 132 3.07 -2.80 -25.07
N ALA A 133 3.07 -4.00 -25.65
CA ALA A 133 3.27 -5.25 -24.88
C ALA A 133 4.68 -5.35 -24.25
N GLY A 134 5.70 -4.72 -24.84
CA GLY A 134 7.01 -4.54 -24.21
C GLY A 134 6.92 -3.59 -23.01
N GLU A 135 6.32 -2.42 -23.21
CA GLU A 135 6.19 -1.41 -22.17
C GLU A 135 5.38 -1.89 -20.95
N PHE A 136 4.35 -2.73 -21.16
CA PHE A 136 3.59 -3.33 -20.05
C PHE A 136 4.40 -4.36 -19.26
N ARG A 137 5.29 -5.12 -19.89
CA ARG A 137 6.19 -6.04 -19.16
C ARG A 137 7.17 -5.29 -18.25
N GLU A 138 7.68 -4.15 -18.71
CA GLU A 138 8.48 -3.26 -17.87
C GLU A 138 7.66 -2.72 -16.69
N LEU A 139 6.43 -2.31 -16.95
CA LEU A 139 5.51 -1.80 -15.93
C LEU A 139 5.13 -2.87 -14.89
N ASP A 140 4.99 -4.14 -15.29
CA ASP A 140 4.84 -5.27 -14.37
C ASP A 140 6.09 -5.48 -13.51
N GLY A 141 7.29 -5.33 -14.10
CA GLY A 141 8.54 -5.35 -13.35
C GLY A 141 8.60 -4.24 -12.29
N ILE A 142 8.12 -3.03 -12.62
CA ILE A 142 8.01 -1.91 -11.66
C ILE A 142 6.99 -2.24 -10.56
N ASN A 143 5.81 -2.75 -10.92
CA ASN A 143 4.78 -3.17 -9.96
C ASN A 143 5.31 -4.23 -8.97
N GLY A 144 6.09 -5.18 -9.45
CA GLY A 144 6.75 -6.19 -8.62
C GLY A 144 7.72 -5.57 -7.60
N ARG A 145 8.56 -4.62 -8.03
CA ARG A 145 9.47 -3.89 -7.12
C ARG A 145 8.73 -3.02 -6.10
N LEU A 146 7.65 -2.36 -6.50
CA LEU A 146 6.80 -1.59 -5.59
C LEU A 146 6.15 -2.48 -4.53
N THR A 147 5.67 -3.65 -4.93
CA THR A 147 5.09 -4.66 -4.02
C THR A 147 6.14 -5.15 -3.03
N ALA A 148 7.36 -5.47 -3.50
CA ALA A 148 8.46 -5.88 -2.62
C ALA A 148 8.87 -4.78 -1.63
N GLN A 149 8.89 -3.52 -2.05
CA GLN A 149 9.16 -2.37 -1.17
C GLN A 149 8.10 -2.20 -0.09
N ILE A 150 6.82 -2.37 -0.43
CA ILE A 150 5.73 -2.35 0.56
C ILE A 150 5.92 -3.46 1.58
N GLN A 151 6.22 -4.66 1.12
CA GLN A 151 6.44 -5.80 2.01
C GLN A 151 7.60 -5.55 2.97
N ALA A 152 8.73 -5.03 2.46
CA ALA A 152 9.88 -4.65 3.29
C ALA A 152 9.53 -3.54 4.30
N LEU A 153 8.71 -2.57 3.91
CA LEU A 153 8.28 -1.48 4.78
C LEU A 153 7.31 -1.94 5.88
N ILE A 154 6.52 -2.99 5.62
CA ILE A 154 5.68 -3.64 6.63
C ILE A 154 6.54 -4.48 7.58
N GLU A 155 7.56 -5.18 7.07
CA GLU A 155 8.47 -6.01 7.87
C GLU A 155 9.37 -5.19 8.80
N ASP A 156 9.89 -4.04 8.36
CA ASP A 156 10.72 -3.14 9.18
C ASP A 156 9.96 -2.51 10.38
N ARG A 157 8.62 -2.49 10.32
CA ARG A 157 7.76 -1.88 11.35
C ARG A 157 7.13 -2.86 12.32
N ASN A 158 7.21 -4.17 12.05
CA ASN A 158 6.76 -5.24 12.95
C ASN A 158 7.87 -5.68 13.91
#